data_AF-A0A7V6CX91-F1
#
_entry.id   AF-A0A7V6CX91-F1
#
_cell.length_a   1.000
_cell.length_b   1.000
_cell.length_c   1.000
_cell.angle_alpha   90.00
_cell.angle_beta   90.00
_cell.angle_gamma   90.00
#
_symmetry.space_group_name_H-M   'P 1'
#
loop_
_entity.id
_entity.type
_entity.pdbx_description
1 polymer ?
#
loop_
_entity_poly.entity_id
_entity_poly.type
_entity_poly.pdbx_seq_one_letter_code
_entity_poly.pdbx_strand_id
1 'polypeptide(L)'
;EKEIKKALGRLSNITGFPLTALVLSADINEEQVAEVFVRINSKGITLNQSDFILTLMSVFWDEGRAELEEFCRLARQPSIGVSSPFNHYIKPKPDQLLRVNVGLGFKRARLKYVYSILRGKDLETEEFSDERREEQFDVLKNAHGRALDLQHWHDFWKAIRHQAGYRNGKMITSENNILFTYVMYLIGRTEYKVDEHDLRRMIARWFFMVSLTGRYTGSPESAMESDLAQLRDVSDAKGFLGVLGRACDQVLTSDFWTITLPSELATAAALSPSMFAYFASLVLLDANVLFSEQKVADLLDATIQAPRSAIERHHLFPKNYLKKQGITETRETNQIANYALVEWGDNDWISDMAPSEYVHRYFDLFPKDALARMYYWHALPEGWEHMEYKAFLERRRELMAQIVHEAYEKLSEDGQGHADDLPVPINEIVTQGEGKTREFKSTMRINMHTGQPDPRIELSFLKTIAGFLNSRGGTLVIGVADNGEPVGIEVDGFPNEDKMVLHLDNLVRSRLGAQFGMYVHPRFEDYQGQRVLAVECWPARSPVYVKDANTEHFYIRAGASISELPLSQVQDYIKQRF
;
A
#
# COMPACT_ATOMS: atom_id res chain seq x y z
N GLU A 1 -34.64 18.66 -42.09
CA GLU A 1 -36.01 19.23 -42.13
C GLU A 1 -37.04 18.44 -41.32
N LYS A 2 -37.24 17.13 -41.57
CA LYS A 2 -38.22 16.29 -40.85
C LYS A 2 -38.03 16.24 -39.33
N GLU A 3 -36.78 16.15 -38.87
CA GLU A 3 -36.42 16.19 -37.44
C GLU A 3 -36.72 17.55 -36.79
N ILE A 4 -36.50 18.65 -37.51
CA ILE A 4 -36.80 20.01 -37.04
C ILE A 4 -38.31 20.17 -36.85
N LYS A 5 -39.11 19.70 -37.81
CA LYS A 5 -40.58 19.74 -37.74
C LYS A 5 -41.12 18.89 -36.57
N LYS A 6 -40.49 17.74 -36.30
CA LYS A 6 -40.83 16.86 -35.16
C LYS A 6 -40.43 17.48 -33.82
N ALA A 7 -39.31 18.20 -33.75
CA ALA A 7 -38.89 18.92 -32.55
C ALA A 7 -39.83 20.10 -32.24
N LEU A 8 -40.18 20.90 -33.25
CA LEU A 8 -41.15 22.00 -33.11
C LEU A 8 -42.55 21.51 -32.73
N GLY A 9 -42.99 20.36 -33.28
CA GLY A 9 -44.25 19.73 -32.87
C GLY A 9 -44.26 19.26 -31.41
N ARG A 10 -43.14 18.69 -30.93
CA ARG A 10 -42.98 18.35 -29.50
C ARG A 10 -43.05 19.58 -28.60
N LEU A 11 -42.43 20.69 -29.00
CA LEU A 11 -42.46 21.96 -28.26
C LEU A 11 -43.88 22.54 -28.19
N SER A 12 -44.59 22.55 -29.32
CA SER A 12 -45.99 23.03 -29.41
C SER A 12 -46.92 22.26 -28.47
N ASN A 13 -46.73 20.95 -28.36
CA ASN A 13 -47.56 20.07 -27.53
C ASN A 13 -47.39 20.29 -26.02
N ILE A 14 -46.37 21.03 -25.56
CA ILE A 14 -46.21 21.36 -24.15
C ILE A 14 -47.36 22.24 -23.66
N THR A 15 -47.92 23.10 -24.52
CA THR A 15 -49.06 23.97 -24.16
C THR A 15 -50.33 23.20 -23.82
N GLY A 16 -50.48 21.98 -24.34
CA GLY A 16 -51.59 21.07 -24.03
C GLY A 16 -51.22 19.99 -23.01
N PHE A 17 -50.03 20.05 -22.40
CA PHE A 17 -49.59 19.03 -21.45
C PHE A 17 -50.36 19.19 -20.13
N PRO A 18 -51.16 18.20 -19.70
CA PRO A 18 -51.92 18.30 -18.47
C PRO A 18 -50.98 18.17 -17.26
N LEU A 19 -50.73 19.28 -16.57
CA LEU A 19 -50.08 19.26 -15.26
C LEU A 19 -51.09 18.76 -14.22
N THR A 20 -50.86 17.56 -13.70
CA THR A 20 -51.63 17.05 -12.56
C THR A 20 -50.96 17.55 -11.29
N ALA A 21 -51.54 18.56 -10.66
CA ALA A 21 -51.12 19.03 -9.35
C ALA A 21 -51.95 18.32 -8.27
N LEU A 22 -51.27 17.55 -7.41
CA LEU A 22 -51.86 16.95 -6.22
C LEU A 22 -51.65 17.92 -5.06
N VAL A 23 -52.73 18.58 -4.64
CA VAL A 23 -52.69 19.52 -3.51
C VAL A 23 -52.93 18.72 -2.23
N LEU A 24 -51.92 18.67 -1.36
CA LEU A 24 -52.06 18.07 -0.04
C LEU A 24 -52.76 19.07 0.88
N SER A 25 -53.59 18.54 1.79
CA SER A 25 -54.32 19.37 2.74
C SER A 25 -53.37 20.05 3.72
N ALA A 26 -53.65 21.28 4.16
CA ALA A 26 -52.74 22.06 5.00
C ALA A 26 -52.60 21.52 6.44
N ASP A 27 -53.49 20.62 6.85
CA ASP A 27 -53.53 19.91 8.14
C ASP A 27 -52.77 18.57 8.11
N ILE A 28 -52.21 18.19 6.96
CA ILE A 28 -51.40 16.98 6.83
C ILE A 28 -50.11 17.15 7.65
N ASN A 29 -49.76 16.13 8.45
CA ASN A 29 -48.52 16.17 9.20
C ASN A 29 -47.32 15.84 8.30
N GLU A 30 -46.12 16.29 8.70
CA GLU A 30 -44.90 16.15 7.90
C GLU A 30 -44.56 14.68 7.59
N GLU A 31 -44.94 13.75 8.46
CA GLU A 31 -44.79 12.31 8.25
C GLU A 31 -45.64 11.79 7.08
N GLN A 32 -46.91 12.19 7.01
CA GLN A 32 -47.79 11.86 5.89
C GLN A 32 -47.32 12.52 4.58
N VAL A 33 -46.72 13.72 4.63
CA VAL A 33 -46.10 14.36 3.46
C VAL A 33 -44.92 13.52 2.95
N ALA A 34 -44.05 13.05 3.85
CA ALA A 34 -42.93 12.19 3.48
C ALA A 34 -43.41 10.86 2.87
N GLU A 35 -44.44 10.22 3.45
CA GLU A 35 -45.02 9.00 2.90
C GLU A 35 -45.63 9.20 1.51
N VAL A 36 -46.37 10.29 1.31
CA VAL A 36 -46.95 10.64 0.01
C VAL A 36 -45.84 10.92 -1.01
N PHE A 37 -44.82 11.67 -0.61
CA PHE A 37 -43.65 11.95 -1.46
C PHE A 37 -42.95 10.66 -1.89
N VAL A 38 -42.71 9.74 -0.96
CA VAL A 38 -42.10 8.43 -1.22
C VAL A 38 -42.97 7.63 -2.20
N ARG A 39 -44.28 7.55 -1.95
CA ARG A 39 -45.23 6.72 -2.70
C ARG A 39 -45.50 7.24 -4.12
N ILE A 40 -45.45 8.56 -4.33
CA ILE A 40 -45.58 9.18 -5.65
C ILE A 40 -44.31 8.91 -6.47
N ASN A 41 -43.14 9.17 -5.89
CA ASN A 41 -41.87 9.02 -6.60
C ASN A 41 -41.44 7.57 -6.83
N SER A 42 -41.94 6.60 -6.02
CA SER A 42 -41.71 5.18 -6.28
C SER A 42 -42.32 4.69 -7.60
N LYS A 43 -43.19 5.48 -8.25
CA LYS A 43 -43.78 5.20 -9.58
C LYS A 43 -43.21 6.08 -10.70
N GLY A 44 -42.36 7.06 -10.39
CA GLY A 44 -41.80 8.06 -11.30
C GLY A 44 -40.28 7.94 -11.49
N ILE A 45 -39.54 9.06 -11.45
CA ILE A 45 -38.07 9.04 -11.40
C ILE A 45 -37.68 8.28 -10.11
N THR A 46 -36.94 7.18 -10.26
CA THR A 46 -36.55 6.32 -9.13
C THR A 46 -35.66 7.09 -8.15
N LEU A 47 -36.26 7.59 -7.07
CA LEU A 47 -35.53 8.03 -5.88
C LEU A 47 -34.74 6.84 -5.33
N ASN A 48 -33.51 7.12 -4.91
CA ASN A 48 -32.66 6.14 -4.29
C ASN A 48 -33.01 6.02 -2.79
N GLN A 49 -32.52 4.98 -2.10
CA GLN A 49 -32.82 4.76 -0.69
C GLN A 49 -32.27 5.86 0.23
N SER A 50 -31.16 6.49 -0.13
CA SER A 50 -30.61 7.63 0.61
C SER A 50 -31.53 8.85 0.56
N ASP A 51 -32.19 9.11 -0.57
CA ASP A 51 -33.12 10.24 -0.70
C ASP A 51 -34.29 10.09 0.29
N PHE A 52 -34.81 8.87 0.46
CA PHE A 52 -35.88 8.60 1.44
C PHE A 52 -35.43 8.83 2.88
N ILE A 53 -34.21 8.42 3.23
CA ILE A 53 -33.66 8.65 4.57
C ILE A 53 -33.39 10.14 4.80
N LEU A 54 -32.86 10.87 3.81
CA LEU A 54 -32.67 12.33 3.91
C LEU A 54 -34.01 13.07 4.06
N THR A 55 -35.08 12.59 3.43
CA THR A 55 -36.44 13.11 3.67
C THR A 55 -36.91 12.84 5.10
N LEU A 56 -36.68 11.63 5.63
CA LEU A 56 -37.00 11.35 7.04
C LEU A 56 -36.18 12.24 7.99
N MET A 57 -34.91 12.50 7.69
CA MET A 57 -34.10 13.44 8.46
C MET A 57 -34.73 14.83 8.44
N SER A 58 -35.16 15.36 7.29
CA SER A 58 -35.83 16.67 7.26
C SER A 58 -37.10 16.77 8.11
N VAL A 59 -37.82 15.66 8.30
CA VAL A 59 -39.05 15.65 9.11
C VAL A 59 -38.74 15.51 10.60
N PHE A 60 -37.84 14.60 10.96
CA PHE A 60 -37.63 14.22 12.36
C PHE A 60 -36.35 14.82 12.97
N TRP A 61 -35.45 15.37 12.16
CA TRP A 61 -34.17 15.93 12.56
C TRP A 61 -33.53 16.82 11.47
N ASP A 62 -34.14 17.97 11.20
CA ASP A 62 -33.72 18.88 10.11
C ASP A 62 -32.29 19.42 10.32
N GLU A 63 -31.89 19.66 11.58
CA GLU A 63 -30.56 20.16 11.92
C GLU A 63 -29.47 19.20 11.44
N GLY A 64 -29.65 17.89 11.61
CA GLY A 64 -28.69 16.89 11.15
C GLY A 64 -28.55 16.88 9.63
N ARG A 65 -29.63 17.10 8.89
CA ARG A 65 -29.53 17.20 7.43
C ARG A 65 -28.74 18.45 7.04
N ALA A 66 -29.03 19.59 7.67
CA ALA A 66 -28.33 20.84 7.43
C ALA A 66 -26.83 20.72 7.74
N GLU A 67 -26.45 20.06 8.83
CA GLU A 67 -25.04 19.79 9.20
C GLU A 67 -24.31 18.95 8.14
N LEU A 68 -24.94 17.90 7.59
CA LEU A 68 -24.40 17.11 6.48
C LEU A 68 -24.16 17.95 5.23
N GLU A 69 -25.17 18.73 4.83
CA GLU A 69 -25.10 19.59 3.65
C GLU A 69 -24.00 20.65 3.80
N GLU A 70 -23.89 21.25 4.98
CA GLU A 70 -22.87 22.24 5.32
C GLU A 70 -21.46 21.64 5.33
N PHE A 71 -21.27 20.48 5.96
CA PHE A 71 -20.00 19.77 5.95
C PHE A 71 -19.55 19.46 4.51
N CYS A 72 -20.46 18.94 3.67
CA CYS A 72 -20.22 18.68 2.26
C CYS A 72 -19.90 19.96 1.46
N ARG A 73 -20.53 21.09 1.80
CA ARG A 73 -20.28 22.38 1.17
C ARG A 73 -18.88 22.89 1.53
N LEU A 74 -18.53 22.87 2.81
CA LEU A 74 -17.22 23.29 3.32
C LEU A 74 -16.09 22.39 2.81
N ALA A 75 -16.34 21.09 2.61
CA ALA A 75 -15.34 20.16 2.09
C ALA A 75 -14.89 20.48 0.65
N ARG A 76 -15.64 21.31 -0.08
CA ARG A 76 -15.32 21.71 -1.47
C ARG A 76 -14.44 22.95 -1.56
N GLN A 77 -14.32 23.72 -0.47
CA GLN A 77 -13.67 25.03 -0.48
C GLN A 77 -12.55 25.08 0.56
N PRO A 78 -11.32 25.48 0.16
CA PRO A 78 -10.25 25.70 1.11
C PRO A 78 -10.64 26.75 2.15
N SER A 79 -10.24 26.53 3.38
CA SER A 79 -10.36 27.50 4.48
C SER A 79 -8.97 28.04 4.83
N ILE A 80 -8.90 29.31 5.24
CA ILE A 80 -7.67 29.95 5.72
C ILE A 80 -7.88 30.30 7.20
N GLY A 81 -7.01 29.80 8.08
CA GLY A 81 -7.01 30.16 9.49
C GLY A 81 -8.12 29.51 10.35
N VAL A 82 -9.01 28.72 9.76
CA VAL A 82 -10.06 27.98 10.48
C VAL A 82 -10.10 26.52 10.01
N SER A 83 -10.25 25.58 10.95
CA SER A 83 -10.42 24.16 10.62
C SER A 83 -11.67 23.95 9.75
N SER A 84 -11.53 23.18 8.68
CA SER A 84 -12.58 22.88 7.71
C SER A 84 -12.45 21.42 7.26
N PRO A 85 -13.53 20.75 6.84
CA PRO A 85 -13.46 19.39 6.28
C PRO A 85 -12.81 19.30 4.88
N PHE A 86 -12.34 20.44 4.35
CA PHE A 86 -11.65 20.51 3.07
C PHE A 86 -10.48 19.52 2.97
N ASN A 87 -10.43 18.81 1.85
CA ASN A 87 -9.37 17.87 1.50
C ASN A 87 -9.22 17.79 -0.03
N HIS A 88 -8.10 17.24 -0.51
CA HIS A 88 -7.81 17.11 -1.95
C HIS A 88 -8.18 15.73 -2.53
N TYR A 89 -8.88 14.88 -1.77
CA TYR A 89 -9.15 13.49 -2.13
C TYR A 89 -10.58 13.26 -2.61
N ILE A 90 -11.57 13.73 -1.85
CA ILE A 90 -12.99 13.54 -2.12
C ILE A 90 -13.78 14.81 -1.82
N LYS A 91 -14.80 15.04 -2.63
CA LYS A 91 -15.83 16.08 -2.40
C LYS A 91 -17.12 15.36 -2.00
N PRO A 92 -17.27 15.00 -0.71
CA PRO A 92 -18.35 14.12 -0.29
C PRO A 92 -19.72 14.75 -0.57
N LYS A 93 -20.71 13.91 -0.84
CA LYS A 93 -22.11 14.28 -0.95
C LYS A 93 -22.90 13.85 0.30
N PRO A 94 -24.05 14.48 0.60
CA PRO A 94 -24.86 14.10 1.76
C PRO A 94 -25.25 12.61 1.78
N ASP A 95 -25.59 12.01 0.63
CA ASP A 95 -25.91 10.58 0.54
C ASP A 95 -24.73 9.67 0.90
N GLN A 96 -23.51 10.11 0.61
CA GLN A 96 -22.28 9.38 0.89
C GLN A 96 -21.93 9.40 2.37
N LEU A 97 -21.98 10.57 3.01
CA LEU A 97 -21.74 10.68 4.46
C LEU A 97 -22.88 10.06 5.26
N LEU A 98 -24.12 10.10 4.75
CA LEU A 98 -25.20 9.34 5.33
C LEU A 98 -24.89 7.83 5.37
N ARG A 99 -24.31 7.25 4.32
CA ARG A 99 -23.84 5.84 4.35
C ARG A 99 -22.81 5.60 5.46
N VAL A 100 -21.93 6.57 5.73
CA VAL A 100 -20.96 6.48 6.84
C VAL A 100 -21.69 6.47 8.18
N ASN A 101 -22.61 7.40 8.40
CA ASN A 101 -23.42 7.48 9.63
C ASN A 101 -24.17 6.17 9.89
N VAL A 102 -24.76 5.63 8.83
CA VAL A 102 -25.52 4.39 8.87
C VAL A 102 -24.63 3.17 9.15
N GLY A 103 -23.48 3.08 8.48
CA GLY A 103 -22.49 2.03 8.72
C GLY A 103 -21.95 2.04 10.15
N LEU A 104 -21.72 3.23 10.70
CA LEU A 104 -21.25 3.41 12.07
C LEU A 104 -22.35 3.12 13.09
N GLY A 105 -23.55 3.68 12.93
CA GLY A 105 -24.63 3.60 13.91
C GLY A 105 -25.32 2.23 13.95
N PHE A 106 -25.65 1.66 12.80
CA PHE A 106 -26.47 0.45 12.73
C PHE A 106 -25.70 -0.82 12.37
N LYS A 107 -24.40 -0.71 12.04
CA LYS A 107 -23.60 -1.83 11.50
C LYS A 107 -24.29 -2.49 10.30
N ARG A 108 -24.82 -1.64 9.42
CA ARG A 108 -25.50 -2.01 8.19
C ARG A 108 -25.00 -1.14 7.05
N ALA A 109 -24.92 -1.70 5.85
CA ALA A 109 -24.57 -0.95 4.64
C ALA A 109 -25.74 -0.86 3.65
N ARG A 110 -26.75 -1.72 3.77
CA ARG A 110 -27.95 -1.67 2.91
C ARG A 110 -28.97 -0.67 3.45
N LEU A 111 -29.07 0.47 2.77
CA LEU A 111 -29.95 1.58 3.16
C LEU A 111 -31.44 1.20 3.26
N LYS A 112 -31.90 0.19 2.49
CA LYS A 112 -33.29 -0.29 2.56
C LYS A 112 -33.70 -0.73 3.98
N TYR A 113 -32.82 -1.43 4.69
CA TYR A 113 -33.12 -1.88 6.06
C TYR A 113 -33.16 -0.72 7.03
N VAL A 114 -32.28 0.24 6.82
CA VAL A 114 -32.09 1.42 7.67
C VAL A 114 -33.30 2.34 7.56
N TYR A 115 -33.86 2.50 6.37
CA TYR A 115 -35.12 3.21 6.19
C TYR A 115 -36.25 2.59 7.04
N SER A 116 -36.35 1.26 7.09
CA SER A 116 -37.33 0.59 7.96
C SER A 116 -37.03 0.79 9.45
N ILE A 117 -35.76 0.72 9.84
CA ILE A 117 -35.31 0.94 11.22
C ILE A 117 -35.66 2.36 11.68
N LEU A 118 -35.35 3.39 10.88
CA LEU A 118 -35.62 4.79 11.19
C LEU A 118 -37.11 5.15 11.18
N ARG A 119 -37.98 4.29 10.62
CA ARG A 119 -39.43 4.42 10.78
C ARG A 119 -39.94 3.84 12.10
N GLY A 120 -39.08 3.23 12.91
CA GLY A 120 -39.45 2.57 14.16
C GLY A 120 -39.96 1.15 13.97
N LYS A 121 -39.65 0.49 12.84
CA LYS A 121 -40.05 -0.91 12.60
C LYS A 121 -39.28 -1.87 13.53
N ASP A 122 -40.00 -2.68 14.28
CA ASP A 122 -39.46 -3.86 14.93
C ASP A 122 -39.19 -4.96 13.89
N LEU A 123 -37.97 -5.51 13.90
CA LEU A 123 -37.57 -6.53 12.93
C LEU A 123 -38.12 -7.93 13.27
N GLU A 124 -38.55 -8.16 14.51
CA GLU A 124 -39.14 -9.41 14.99
C GLU A 124 -40.68 -9.38 14.90
N THR A 125 -41.31 -8.28 15.32
CA THR A 125 -42.78 -8.17 15.32
C THR A 125 -43.36 -7.52 14.06
N GLU A 126 -42.52 -6.89 13.24
CA GLU A 126 -42.89 -6.08 12.08
C GLU A 126 -43.76 -4.84 12.37
N GLU A 127 -43.98 -4.52 13.64
CA GLU A 127 -44.78 -3.37 14.09
C GLU A 127 -43.96 -2.08 14.12
N PHE A 128 -44.62 -0.92 13.99
CA PHE A 128 -43.99 0.39 14.01
C PHE A 128 -44.33 1.13 15.31
N SER A 129 -43.33 1.75 15.94
CA SER A 129 -43.50 2.56 17.15
C SER A 129 -42.73 3.88 17.07
N ASP A 130 -43.37 4.97 17.53
CA ASP A 130 -42.79 6.31 17.61
C ASP A 130 -41.60 6.37 18.57
N GLU A 131 -41.71 5.71 19.73
CA GLU A 131 -40.65 5.63 20.76
C GLU A 131 -39.40 4.96 20.17
N ARG A 132 -39.59 3.86 19.43
CA ARG A 132 -38.48 3.17 18.78
C ARG A 132 -37.84 4.03 17.68
N ARG A 133 -38.63 4.78 16.92
CA ARG A 133 -38.11 5.75 15.94
C ARG A 133 -37.21 6.77 16.63
N GLU A 134 -37.63 7.36 17.75
CA GLU A 134 -36.81 8.30 18.52
C GLU A 134 -35.48 7.67 18.96
N GLU A 135 -35.50 6.46 19.52
CA GLU A 135 -34.29 5.71 19.87
C GLU A 135 -33.36 5.49 18.67
N GLN A 136 -33.91 5.13 17.50
CA GLN A 136 -33.09 4.91 16.30
C GLN A 136 -32.50 6.22 15.76
N PHE A 137 -33.23 7.34 15.87
CA PHE A 137 -32.70 8.65 15.52
C PHE A 137 -31.59 9.09 16.49
N ASP A 138 -31.65 8.74 17.76
CA ASP A 138 -30.58 9.03 18.71
C ASP A 138 -29.29 8.23 18.42
N VAL A 139 -29.42 6.97 18.00
CA VAL A 139 -28.29 6.19 17.46
C VAL A 139 -27.69 6.87 16.22
N LEU A 140 -28.54 7.35 15.29
CA LEU A 140 -28.08 8.05 14.09
C LEU A 140 -27.39 9.37 14.43
N LYS A 141 -27.93 10.18 15.35
CA LYS A 141 -27.33 11.44 15.84
C LYS A 141 -25.95 11.20 16.43
N ASN A 142 -25.79 10.17 17.26
CA ASN A 142 -24.50 9.84 17.85
C ASN A 142 -23.46 9.42 16.79
N ALA A 143 -23.86 8.61 15.81
CA ALA A 143 -22.99 8.22 14.71
C ALA A 143 -22.61 9.42 13.82
N HIS A 144 -23.58 10.30 13.55
CA HIS A 144 -23.40 11.51 12.77
C HIS A 144 -22.39 12.47 13.40
N GLY A 145 -22.52 12.75 14.71
CA GLY A 145 -21.57 13.61 15.42
C GLY A 145 -20.15 13.07 15.35
N ARG A 146 -19.97 11.74 15.43
CA ARG A 146 -18.65 11.11 15.26
C ARG A 146 -18.12 11.17 13.83
N ALA A 147 -18.98 11.03 12.83
CA ALA A 147 -18.59 11.01 11.43
C ALA A 147 -18.24 12.40 10.87
N LEU A 148 -18.93 13.45 11.33
CA LEU A 148 -18.66 14.84 10.95
C LEU A 148 -17.64 15.53 11.87
N ASP A 149 -17.12 14.84 12.87
CA ASP A 149 -16.06 15.36 13.72
C ASP A 149 -14.79 15.65 12.88
N LEU A 150 -14.32 16.90 12.92
CA LEU A 150 -13.19 17.33 12.12
C LEU A 150 -11.88 16.66 12.54
N GLN A 151 -11.73 16.32 13.82
CA GLN A 151 -10.51 15.65 14.30
C GLN A 151 -10.45 14.22 13.74
N HIS A 152 -11.54 13.46 13.83
CA HIS A 152 -11.64 12.14 13.23
C HIS A 152 -11.44 12.17 11.72
N TRP A 153 -12.07 13.12 11.03
CA TRP A 153 -11.95 13.28 9.59
C TRP A 153 -10.50 13.53 9.14
N HIS A 154 -9.80 14.45 9.81
CA HIS A 154 -8.42 14.78 9.45
C HIS A 154 -7.41 13.72 9.89
N ASP A 155 -7.61 13.06 11.02
CA ASP A 155 -6.74 11.96 11.44
C ASP A 155 -6.86 10.74 10.53
N PHE A 156 -8.07 10.45 10.03
CA PHE A 156 -8.27 9.47 8.97
C PHE A 156 -7.45 9.82 7.72
N TRP A 157 -7.48 11.07 7.26
CA TRP A 157 -6.67 11.49 6.11
C TRP A 157 -5.16 11.41 6.35
N LYS A 158 -4.71 11.59 7.59
CA LYS A 158 -3.30 11.37 7.93
C LYS A 158 -2.91 9.90 7.72
N ALA A 159 -3.79 8.94 8.08
CA ALA A 159 -3.56 7.52 7.81
C ALA A 159 -3.43 7.26 6.30
N ILE A 160 -4.38 7.75 5.50
CA ILE A 160 -4.38 7.51 4.05
C ILE A 160 -3.20 8.20 3.34
N ARG A 161 -2.96 9.49 3.61
CA ARG A 161 -1.93 10.29 2.92
C ARG A 161 -0.51 9.84 3.28
N HIS A 162 -0.22 9.66 4.57
CA HIS A 162 1.15 9.44 5.02
C HIS A 162 1.51 7.95 5.03
N GLN A 163 0.55 7.06 5.28
CA GLN A 163 0.85 5.64 5.47
C GLN A 163 0.36 4.74 4.34
N ALA A 164 -0.63 5.12 3.52
CA ALA A 164 -1.07 4.25 2.41
C ALA A 164 -0.47 4.63 1.03
N GLY A 165 0.25 5.75 0.92
CA GLY A 165 0.93 6.17 -0.31
C GLY A 165 0.07 6.89 -1.35
N TYR A 166 -1.24 7.04 -1.11
CA TYR A 166 -2.15 7.75 -2.01
C TYR A 166 -2.08 9.26 -1.74
N ARG A 167 -1.47 10.01 -2.66
CA ARG A 167 -1.18 11.46 -2.48
C ARG A 167 -2.27 12.40 -2.96
N ASN A 168 -3.17 11.95 -3.83
CA ASN A 168 -4.24 12.79 -4.37
C ASN A 168 -5.49 11.98 -4.78
N GLY A 169 -6.62 12.66 -4.94
CA GLY A 169 -7.89 12.04 -5.31
C GLY A 169 -7.92 11.38 -6.69
N LYS A 170 -7.02 11.75 -7.62
CA LYS A 170 -6.96 11.12 -8.95
C LYS A 170 -6.47 9.66 -8.90
N MET A 171 -5.79 9.29 -7.82
CA MET A 171 -5.35 7.91 -7.57
C MET A 171 -6.47 7.03 -7.02
N ILE A 172 -7.59 7.62 -6.61
CA ILE A 172 -8.72 6.89 -6.03
C ILE A 172 -9.71 6.56 -7.14
N THR A 173 -9.86 5.27 -7.42
CA THR A 173 -10.75 4.75 -8.48
C THR A 173 -12.22 4.69 -8.04
N SER A 174 -12.48 4.66 -6.73
CA SER A 174 -13.82 4.58 -6.17
C SER A 174 -13.91 5.37 -4.86
N GLU A 175 -14.84 6.33 -4.78
CA GLU A 175 -15.10 7.09 -3.55
C GLU A 175 -15.65 6.20 -2.41
N ASN A 176 -16.34 5.10 -2.74
CA ASN A 176 -16.83 4.14 -1.75
C ASN A 176 -15.69 3.49 -0.97
N ASN A 177 -14.51 3.32 -1.59
CA ASN A 177 -13.33 2.78 -0.91
C ASN A 177 -12.90 3.68 0.25
N ILE A 178 -12.97 5.00 0.08
CA ILE A 178 -12.70 5.97 1.14
C ILE A 178 -13.78 5.87 2.21
N LEU A 179 -15.05 5.95 1.81
CA LEU A 179 -16.17 6.08 2.75
C LEU A 179 -16.31 4.85 3.66
N PHE A 180 -16.20 3.64 3.12
CA PHE A 180 -16.31 2.43 3.93
C PHE A 180 -15.06 2.15 4.76
N THR A 181 -13.87 2.54 4.27
CA THR A 181 -12.66 2.54 5.10
C THR A 181 -12.80 3.52 6.26
N TYR A 182 -13.41 4.70 6.03
CA TYR A 182 -13.68 5.66 7.09
C TYR A 182 -14.66 5.12 8.13
N VAL A 183 -15.67 4.34 7.73
CA VAL A 183 -16.51 3.60 8.68
C VAL A 183 -15.66 2.66 9.55
N MET A 184 -14.79 1.86 8.95
CA MET A 184 -13.91 0.95 9.71
C MET A 184 -12.98 1.72 10.67
N TYR A 185 -12.43 2.86 10.24
CA TYR A 185 -11.63 3.74 11.09
C TYR A 185 -12.43 4.25 12.30
N LEU A 186 -13.63 4.79 12.08
CA LEU A 186 -14.48 5.29 13.16
C LEU A 186 -14.89 4.19 14.15
N ILE A 187 -15.15 2.98 13.65
CA ILE A 187 -15.45 1.81 14.50
C ILE A 187 -14.24 1.46 15.37
N GLY A 188 -13.05 1.33 14.77
CA GLY A 188 -11.81 1.05 15.50
C GLY A 188 -11.50 2.11 16.56
N ARG A 189 -11.69 3.40 16.22
CA ARG A 189 -11.39 4.52 17.12
C ARG A 189 -12.39 4.68 18.25
N THR A 190 -13.69 4.65 17.94
CA THR A 190 -14.73 5.10 18.88
C THR A 190 -15.37 3.97 19.67
N GLU A 191 -15.39 2.75 19.14
CA GLU A 191 -16.05 1.61 19.79
C GLU A 191 -15.03 0.63 20.38
N TYR A 192 -14.05 0.23 19.58
CA TYR A 192 -12.99 -0.68 20.04
C TYR A 192 -11.84 0.03 20.74
N LYS A 193 -11.76 1.36 20.64
CA LYS A 193 -10.75 2.21 21.28
C LYS A 193 -9.32 1.72 21.01
N VAL A 194 -9.08 1.33 19.76
CA VAL A 194 -7.74 0.91 19.30
C VAL A 194 -6.78 2.09 19.45
N ASP A 195 -5.54 1.81 19.87
CA ASP A 195 -4.49 2.83 19.91
C ASP A 195 -4.32 3.49 18.53
N GLU A 196 -4.17 4.82 18.50
CA GLU A 196 -4.15 5.58 17.25
C GLU A 196 -2.95 5.21 16.36
N HIS A 197 -1.84 4.74 16.93
CA HIS A 197 -0.69 4.28 16.16
C HIS A 197 -1.02 2.96 15.42
N ASP A 198 -1.60 1.99 16.12
CA ASP A 198 -2.01 0.71 15.56
C ASP A 198 -3.16 0.86 14.56
N LEU A 199 -4.14 1.70 14.90
CA LEU A 199 -5.31 1.93 14.07
C LEU A 199 -4.93 2.55 12.73
N ARG A 200 -4.07 3.58 12.72
CA ARG A 200 -3.65 4.24 11.48
C ARG A 200 -2.95 3.26 10.54
N ARG A 201 -2.06 2.41 11.07
CA ARG A 201 -1.38 1.37 10.29
C ARG A 201 -2.34 0.36 9.69
N MET A 202 -3.21 -0.21 10.52
CA MET A 202 -4.19 -1.19 10.06
C MET A 202 -5.13 -0.59 9.00
N ILE A 203 -5.55 0.67 9.18
CA ILE A 203 -6.42 1.34 8.22
C ILE A 203 -5.68 1.69 6.92
N ALA A 204 -4.39 2.04 6.97
CA ALA A 204 -3.58 2.21 5.77
C ALA A 204 -3.45 0.89 4.98
N ARG A 205 -3.15 -0.20 5.68
CA ARG A 205 -3.08 -1.56 5.13
C ARG A 205 -4.42 -2.01 4.53
N TRP A 206 -5.52 -1.79 5.27
CA TRP A 206 -6.88 -2.08 4.82
C TRP A 206 -7.22 -1.27 3.57
N PHE A 207 -6.96 0.03 3.57
CA PHE A 207 -7.24 0.90 2.45
C PHE A 207 -6.45 0.52 1.20
N PHE A 208 -5.19 0.12 1.36
CA PHE A 208 -4.37 -0.35 0.26
C PHE A 208 -4.99 -1.60 -0.38
N MET A 209 -5.38 -2.60 0.42
CA MET A 209 -6.08 -3.80 -0.06
C MET A 209 -7.41 -3.46 -0.74
N VAL A 210 -8.23 -2.63 -0.13
CA VAL A 210 -9.53 -2.20 -0.66
C VAL A 210 -9.37 -1.46 -1.99
N SER A 211 -8.37 -0.59 -2.09
CA SER A 211 -8.09 0.22 -3.26
C SER A 211 -7.52 -0.61 -4.40
N LEU A 212 -6.59 -1.53 -4.10
CA LEU A 212 -5.97 -2.44 -5.06
C LEU A 212 -6.98 -3.40 -5.67
N THR A 213 -7.81 -4.05 -4.84
CA THR A 213 -8.77 -5.06 -5.28
C THR A 213 -10.11 -4.50 -5.75
N GLY A 214 -10.34 -3.19 -5.57
CA GLY A 214 -11.62 -2.56 -5.88
C GLY A 214 -12.78 -3.13 -5.05
N ARG A 215 -12.52 -3.52 -3.79
CA ARG A 215 -13.46 -4.26 -2.91
C ARG A 215 -14.87 -3.67 -2.88
N TYR A 216 -15.00 -2.33 -2.87
CA TYR A 216 -16.30 -1.64 -2.80
C TYR A 216 -16.74 -0.98 -4.11
N THR A 217 -16.24 -1.44 -5.25
CA THR A 217 -16.62 -0.90 -6.57
C THR A 217 -17.84 -1.61 -7.16
N GLY A 218 -17.84 -2.94 -7.20
CA GLY A 218 -18.89 -3.72 -7.88
C GLY A 218 -20.18 -3.89 -7.07
N SER A 219 -20.07 -4.31 -5.80
CA SER A 219 -21.20 -4.51 -4.88
C SER A 219 -20.89 -3.92 -3.50
N PRO A 220 -20.73 -2.59 -3.41
CA PRO A 220 -20.27 -1.89 -2.21
C PRO A 220 -21.00 -2.28 -0.93
N GLU A 221 -22.34 -2.24 -0.94
CA GLU A 221 -23.15 -2.51 0.25
C GLU A 221 -23.04 -3.96 0.70
N SER A 222 -23.01 -4.92 -0.23
CA SER A 222 -22.90 -6.34 0.12
C SER A 222 -21.52 -6.68 0.68
N ALA A 223 -20.46 -6.10 0.10
CA ALA A 223 -19.10 -6.27 0.62
C ALA A 223 -18.96 -5.67 2.02
N MET A 224 -19.48 -4.46 2.24
CA MET A 224 -19.43 -3.80 3.54
C MET A 224 -20.28 -4.53 4.61
N GLU A 225 -21.46 -5.05 4.26
CA GLU A 225 -22.24 -5.92 5.17
C GLU A 225 -21.43 -7.15 5.60
N SER A 226 -20.73 -7.79 4.65
CA SER A 226 -19.88 -8.95 4.95
C SER A 226 -18.74 -8.59 5.90
N ASP A 227 -18.08 -7.45 5.69
CA ASP A 227 -16.99 -6.98 6.55
C ASP A 227 -17.50 -6.63 7.97
N LEU A 228 -18.63 -5.92 8.06
CA LEU A 228 -19.25 -5.59 9.34
C LEU A 228 -19.74 -6.85 10.08
N ALA A 229 -20.21 -7.86 9.37
CA ALA A 229 -20.66 -9.11 9.97
C ALA A 229 -19.54 -9.87 10.67
N GLN A 230 -18.29 -9.79 10.17
CA GLN A 230 -17.12 -10.40 10.80
C GLN A 230 -16.75 -9.77 12.16
N LEU A 231 -17.28 -8.59 12.47
CA LEU A 231 -17.02 -7.88 13.72
C LEU A 231 -18.05 -8.19 14.82
N ARG A 232 -19.10 -8.98 14.56
CA ARG A 232 -20.19 -9.20 15.54
C ARG A 232 -19.74 -9.86 16.84
N ASP A 233 -18.78 -10.78 16.76
CA ASP A 233 -18.27 -11.56 17.90
C ASP A 233 -16.97 -10.97 18.47
N VAL A 234 -16.60 -9.76 18.05
CA VAL A 234 -15.38 -9.07 18.50
C VAL A 234 -15.74 -8.08 19.61
N SER A 235 -14.97 -8.08 20.69
CA SER A 235 -15.22 -7.23 21.86
C SER A 235 -14.04 -6.34 22.25
N ASP A 236 -12.86 -6.52 21.65
CA ASP A 236 -11.65 -5.80 22.02
C ASP A 236 -10.86 -5.29 20.79
N ALA A 237 -9.93 -4.36 21.06
CA ALA A 237 -9.08 -3.74 20.05
C ALA A 237 -8.23 -4.77 19.27
N LYS A 238 -7.71 -5.78 19.97
CA LYS A 238 -6.85 -6.82 19.36
C LYS A 238 -7.64 -7.69 18.39
N GLY A 239 -8.86 -8.07 18.75
CA GLY A 239 -9.77 -8.82 17.90
C GLY A 239 -10.18 -8.04 16.66
N PHE A 240 -10.43 -6.72 16.79
CA PHE A 240 -10.72 -5.84 15.66
C PHE A 240 -9.55 -5.83 14.66
N LEU A 241 -8.33 -5.55 15.14
CA LEU A 241 -7.12 -5.58 14.32
C LEU A 241 -6.92 -6.97 13.67
N GLY A 242 -7.14 -8.03 14.43
CA GLY A 242 -7.02 -9.40 13.94
C GLY A 242 -8.02 -9.75 12.83
N VAL A 243 -9.27 -9.26 12.91
CA VAL A 243 -10.27 -9.47 11.84
C VAL A 243 -9.84 -8.76 10.56
N LEU A 244 -9.47 -7.47 10.65
CA LEU A 244 -9.07 -6.69 9.48
C LEU A 244 -7.80 -7.26 8.84
N GLY A 245 -6.82 -7.65 9.65
CA GLY A 245 -5.58 -8.30 9.19
C GLY A 245 -5.85 -9.60 8.45
N ARG A 246 -6.62 -10.52 9.05
CA ARG A 246 -7.00 -11.79 8.41
C ARG A 246 -7.77 -11.58 7.11
N ALA A 247 -8.69 -10.62 7.07
CA ALA A 247 -9.44 -10.31 5.87
C ALA A 247 -8.53 -9.75 4.75
N CYS A 248 -7.46 -9.03 5.09
CA CYS A 248 -6.44 -8.67 4.11
C CYS A 248 -5.64 -9.89 3.62
N ASP A 249 -5.14 -10.73 4.54
CA ASP A 249 -4.32 -11.92 4.22
C ASP A 249 -5.07 -12.94 3.34
N GLN A 250 -6.38 -13.09 3.58
CA GLN A 250 -7.24 -13.98 2.79
C GLN A 250 -7.41 -13.52 1.34
N VAL A 251 -7.34 -12.21 1.11
CA VAL A 251 -7.50 -11.62 -0.23
C VAL A 251 -6.15 -11.56 -0.94
N LEU A 252 -5.10 -11.15 -0.24
CA LEU A 252 -3.77 -10.88 -0.78
C LEU A 252 -2.83 -12.08 -0.54
N THR A 253 -3.19 -13.21 -1.13
CA THR A 253 -2.42 -14.47 -1.03
C THR A 253 -1.14 -14.44 -1.88
N SER A 254 -0.26 -15.43 -1.71
CA SER A 254 0.91 -15.60 -2.60
C SER A 254 0.52 -15.63 -4.08
N ASP A 255 -0.57 -16.34 -4.42
CA ASP A 255 -1.06 -16.45 -5.80
C ASP A 255 -1.59 -15.11 -6.32
N PHE A 256 -2.16 -14.28 -5.44
CA PHE A 256 -2.58 -12.94 -5.83
C PHE A 256 -1.40 -12.13 -6.36
N TRP A 257 -0.27 -12.14 -5.65
CA TRP A 257 0.93 -11.39 -6.02
C TRP A 257 1.62 -11.93 -7.27
N THR A 258 1.70 -13.26 -7.41
CA THR A 258 2.45 -13.88 -8.53
C THR A 258 1.62 -14.09 -9.78
N ILE A 259 0.28 -14.14 -9.70
CA ILE A 259 -0.60 -14.49 -10.81
C ILE A 259 -1.66 -13.41 -11.05
N THR A 260 -2.47 -13.10 -10.03
CA THR A 260 -3.64 -12.21 -10.21
C THR A 260 -3.21 -10.78 -10.54
N LEU A 261 -2.32 -10.18 -9.75
CA LEU A 261 -1.90 -8.80 -9.93
C LEU A 261 -1.16 -8.56 -11.26
N PRO A 262 -0.19 -9.40 -11.69
CA PRO A 262 0.38 -9.30 -13.03
C PRO A 262 -0.67 -9.37 -14.14
N SER A 263 -1.71 -10.20 -13.97
CA SER A 263 -2.82 -10.29 -14.92
C SER A 263 -3.69 -9.01 -14.92
N GLU A 264 -4.01 -8.44 -13.76
CA GLU A 264 -4.78 -7.20 -13.65
C GLU A 264 -4.01 -5.97 -14.21
N LEU A 265 -2.68 -5.99 -14.15
CA LEU A 265 -1.81 -5.01 -14.79
C LEU A 265 -1.81 -5.13 -16.32
N ALA A 266 -2.34 -6.19 -16.90
CA ALA A 266 -2.46 -6.39 -18.35
C ALA A 266 -3.69 -5.69 -18.95
N THR A 267 -3.84 -4.39 -18.68
CA THR A 267 -4.93 -3.57 -19.21
C THR A 267 -4.43 -2.25 -19.80
N ALA A 268 -5.29 -1.60 -20.58
CA ALA A 268 -5.06 -0.26 -21.14
C ALA A 268 -6.01 0.79 -20.53
N ALA A 269 -6.70 0.45 -19.44
CA ALA A 269 -7.61 1.36 -18.75
C ALA A 269 -6.85 2.54 -18.13
N ALA A 270 -7.32 3.76 -18.41
CA ALA A 270 -6.69 4.98 -17.90
C ALA A 270 -6.82 5.13 -16.37
N LEU A 271 -7.88 4.55 -15.80
CA LEU A 271 -8.16 4.47 -14.37
C LEU A 271 -8.12 2.98 -13.98
N SER A 272 -7.02 2.54 -13.38
CA SER A 272 -6.83 1.15 -12.96
C SER A 272 -6.41 1.10 -11.49
N PRO A 273 -7.13 0.33 -10.64
CA PRO A 273 -6.75 0.05 -9.26
C PRO A 273 -5.28 -0.38 -9.12
N SER A 274 -4.86 -1.35 -9.93
CA SER A 274 -3.52 -1.94 -9.89
C SER A 274 -2.43 -0.94 -10.31
N MET A 275 -2.71 -0.05 -11.28
CA MET A 275 -1.77 1.05 -11.63
C MET A 275 -1.57 2.01 -10.46
N PHE A 276 -2.66 2.43 -9.82
CA PHE A 276 -2.56 3.40 -8.74
C PHE A 276 -1.99 2.81 -7.45
N ALA A 277 -2.24 1.53 -7.18
CA ALA A 277 -1.54 0.80 -6.14
C ALA A 277 -0.04 0.74 -6.42
N TYR A 278 0.38 0.50 -7.66
CA TYR A 278 1.79 0.58 -8.04
C TYR A 278 2.39 1.99 -7.82
N PHE A 279 1.71 3.07 -8.22
CA PHE A 279 2.19 4.42 -7.93
C PHE A 279 2.21 4.75 -6.43
N ALA A 280 1.22 4.28 -5.66
CA ALA A 280 1.23 4.40 -4.21
C ALA A 280 2.42 3.64 -3.59
N SER A 281 2.78 2.48 -4.17
CA SER A 281 3.94 1.69 -3.75
C SER A 281 5.25 2.46 -3.93
N LEU A 282 5.42 3.14 -5.07
CA LEU A 282 6.56 4.04 -5.30
C LEU A 282 6.65 5.15 -4.24
N VAL A 283 5.51 5.68 -3.79
CA VAL A 283 5.47 6.68 -2.70
C VAL A 283 5.88 6.05 -1.35
N LEU A 284 5.41 4.85 -1.04
CA LEU A 284 5.71 4.15 0.22
C LEU A 284 7.18 3.73 0.34
N LEU A 285 7.78 3.38 -0.79
CA LEU A 285 9.17 2.97 -0.91
C LEU A 285 10.13 4.15 -1.08
N ASP A 286 9.61 5.38 -0.98
CA ASP A 286 10.37 6.62 -1.16
C ASP A 286 11.17 6.64 -2.48
N ALA A 287 10.55 6.16 -3.56
CA ALA A 287 11.20 6.05 -4.86
C ALA A 287 11.37 7.42 -5.52
N ASN A 288 12.49 7.55 -6.23
CA ASN A 288 12.74 8.66 -7.14
C ASN A 288 11.90 8.50 -8.42
N VAL A 289 11.55 9.64 -9.04
CA VAL A 289 10.93 9.68 -10.37
C VAL A 289 11.93 9.15 -11.40
N LEU A 290 11.47 8.48 -12.45
CA LEU A 290 12.38 7.86 -13.42
C LEU A 290 13.18 8.96 -14.13
N PHE A 291 14.50 8.83 -14.11
CA PHE A 291 15.46 9.80 -14.64
C PHE A 291 15.49 11.15 -13.93
N SER A 292 15.13 11.18 -12.64
CA SER A 292 15.09 12.40 -11.84
C SER A 292 15.63 12.19 -10.41
N GLU A 293 16.19 13.25 -9.85
CA GLU A 293 16.60 13.29 -8.43
C GLU A 293 15.41 13.54 -7.48
N GLN A 294 14.24 13.93 -8.01
CA GLN A 294 13.05 14.23 -7.23
C GLN A 294 12.28 12.96 -6.84
N LYS A 295 11.57 13.01 -5.70
CA LYS A 295 10.75 11.90 -5.22
C LYS A 295 9.38 11.87 -5.90
N VAL A 296 8.87 10.66 -6.12
CA VAL A 296 7.50 10.45 -6.64
C VAL A 296 6.47 11.07 -5.71
N ALA A 297 6.72 11.00 -4.39
CA ALA A 297 5.88 11.57 -3.35
C ALA A 297 5.64 13.08 -3.50
N ASP A 298 6.68 13.83 -3.88
CA ASP A 298 6.65 15.29 -3.96
C ASP A 298 5.94 15.76 -5.23
N LEU A 299 6.23 15.10 -6.36
CA LEU A 299 5.62 15.49 -7.64
C LEU A 299 4.16 15.05 -7.81
N LEU A 300 3.70 14.07 -7.01
CA LEU A 300 2.29 13.68 -6.96
C LEU A 300 1.46 14.52 -5.99
N ASP A 301 2.07 15.42 -5.22
CA ASP A 301 1.34 16.27 -4.28
C ASP A 301 0.44 17.27 -5.02
N ALA A 302 -0.83 17.34 -4.62
CA ALA A 302 -1.85 18.15 -5.26
C ALA A 302 -1.90 19.60 -4.76
N THR A 303 -0.99 20.00 -3.86
CA THR A 303 -0.96 21.35 -3.27
C THR A 303 -0.59 22.44 -4.29
N ILE A 304 0.15 22.10 -5.35
CA ILE A 304 0.56 23.04 -6.39
C ILE A 304 -0.11 22.66 -7.72
N GLN A 305 -0.99 23.54 -8.22
CA GLN A 305 -1.55 23.42 -9.57
C GLN A 305 -0.81 24.34 -10.53
N ALA A 306 0.08 23.77 -11.34
CA ALA A 306 0.73 24.45 -12.45
C ALA A 306 -0.02 24.18 -13.78
N PRO A 307 0.15 25.03 -14.81
CA PRO A 307 -0.45 24.80 -16.14
C PRO A 307 -0.02 23.48 -16.81
N ARG A 308 1.12 22.93 -16.38
CA ARG A 308 1.63 21.62 -16.80
C ARG A 308 1.80 20.74 -15.56
N SER A 309 1.53 19.44 -15.72
CA SER A 309 1.74 18.48 -14.64
C SER A 309 3.24 18.38 -14.34
N ALA A 310 3.64 18.36 -13.06
CA ALA A 310 5.05 18.17 -12.70
C ALA A 310 5.55 16.76 -13.09
N ILE A 311 4.64 15.79 -13.06
CA ILE A 311 4.91 14.39 -13.42
C ILE A 311 3.90 13.90 -14.45
N GLU A 312 4.38 13.16 -15.45
CA GLU A 312 3.54 12.61 -16.51
C GLU A 312 3.78 11.11 -16.69
N ARG A 313 2.74 10.45 -17.21
CA ARG A 313 2.83 9.04 -17.62
C ARG A 313 3.44 9.00 -19.01
N HIS A 314 4.70 8.61 -19.09
CA HIS A 314 5.40 8.45 -20.35
C HIS A 314 5.38 7.00 -20.82
N HIS A 315 5.22 6.80 -22.13
CA HIS A 315 5.35 5.49 -22.76
C HIS A 315 6.83 5.16 -22.92
N LEU A 316 7.33 4.23 -22.10
CA LEU A 316 8.72 3.73 -22.17
C LEU A 316 9.09 3.27 -23.58
N PHE A 317 8.15 2.66 -24.29
CA PHE A 317 8.21 2.45 -25.73
C PHE A 317 7.25 3.43 -26.40
N PRO A 318 7.73 4.56 -26.96
CA PRO A 318 6.86 5.59 -27.50
C PRO A 318 5.93 5.08 -28.60
N LYS A 319 4.72 5.64 -28.67
CA LYS A 319 3.68 5.18 -29.61
C LYS A 319 4.14 5.21 -31.07
N ASN A 320 4.80 6.27 -31.49
CA ASN A 320 5.22 6.38 -32.89
C ASN A 320 6.41 5.47 -33.21
N TYR A 321 7.22 5.10 -32.22
CA TYR A 321 8.20 4.02 -32.35
C TYR A 321 7.50 2.67 -32.55
N LEU A 322 6.53 2.32 -31.69
CA LEU A 322 5.77 1.07 -31.79
C LEU A 322 4.99 0.94 -33.12
N LYS A 323 4.44 2.04 -33.64
CA LYS A 323 3.78 2.05 -34.97
C LYS A 323 4.73 1.64 -36.09
N LYS A 324 6.00 2.03 -36.05
CA LYS A 324 7.01 1.63 -37.05
C LYS A 324 7.29 0.13 -37.00
N GLN A 325 7.06 -0.52 -35.86
CA GLN A 325 7.18 -1.97 -35.67
C GLN A 325 5.89 -2.74 -35.98
N GLY A 326 4.85 -2.05 -36.48
CA GLY A 326 3.56 -2.67 -36.82
C GLY A 326 2.57 -2.76 -35.65
N ILE A 327 2.92 -2.29 -34.46
CA ILE A 327 2.05 -2.27 -33.27
C ILE A 327 1.27 -0.96 -33.27
N THR A 328 0.04 -0.99 -33.78
CA THR A 328 -0.78 0.20 -34.00
C THR A 328 -2.00 0.28 -33.09
N GLU A 329 -2.39 -0.84 -32.48
CA GLU A 329 -3.59 -0.89 -31.65
C GLU A 329 -3.40 -0.10 -30.34
N THR A 330 -4.34 0.82 -30.06
CA THR A 330 -4.30 1.64 -28.83
C THR A 330 -4.30 0.78 -27.57
N ARG A 331 -5.02 -0.35 -27.57
CA ARG A 331 -5.04 -1.28 -26.42
C ARG A 331 -3.68 -1.93 -26.16
N GLU A 332 -2.84 -2.09 -27.17
CA GLU A 332 -1.50 -2.68 -27.03
C GLU A 332 -0.46 -1.62 -26.67
N THR A 333 -0.59 -0.41 -27.21
CA THR A 333 0.35 0.70 -26.95
C THR A 333 0.13 1.38 -25.59
N ASN A 334 -1.12 1.48 -25.11
CA ASN A 334 -1.47 2.08 -23.81
C ASN A 334 -1.47 1.09 -22.64
N GLN A 335 -0.69 0.02 -22.72
CA GLN A 335 -0.58 -0.95 -21.62
C GLN A 335 -0.01 -0.29 -20.37
N ILE A 336 -0.52 -0.63 -19.18
CA ILE A 336 -0.02 -0.10 -17.89
C ILE A 336 1.49 -0.29 -17.78
N ALA A 337 1.98 -1.47 -18.12
CA ALA A 337 3.39 -1.82 -18.10
C ALA A 337 4.23 -1.10 -19.17
N ASN A 338 3.65 -0.28 -20.04
CA ASN A 338 4.40 0.64 -20.89
C ASN A 338 4.54 2.04 -20.26
N TYR A 339 3.83 2.34 -19.16
CA TYR A 339 3.90 3.64 -18.51
C TYR A 339 4.96 3.69 -17.41
N ALA A 340 5.75 4.77 -17.39
CA ALA A 340 6.54 5.17 -16.24
C ALA A 340 6.24 6.61 -15.86
N LEU A 341 6.53 6.96 -14.61
CA LEU A 341 6.43 8.32 -14.14
C LEU A 341 7.75 9.02 -14.42
N VAL A 342 7.71 10.05 -15.27
CA VAL A 342 8.85 10.91 -15.62
C VAL A 342 8.45 12.37 -15.44
N GLU A 343 9.44 13.25 -15.36
CA GLU A 343 9.18 14.69 -15.38
C GLU A 343 8.65 15.13 -16.75
N TRP A 344 7.85 16.20 -16.76
CA TRP A 344 7.28 16.76 -17.99
C TRP A 344 8.36 17.14 -19.01
N GLY A 345 9.49 17.71 -18.57
CA GLY A 345 10.59 18.11 -19.45
C GLY A 345 11.28 16.94 -20.14
N ASP A 346 11.43 15.82 -19.44
CA ASP A 346 11.96 14.58 -20.02
C ASP A 346 10.96 13.93 -20.96
N ASN A 347 9.67 13.91 -20.60
CA ASN A 347 8.61 13.40 -21.49
C ASN A 347 8.60 14.13 -22.84
N ASP A 348 8.68 15.46 -22.82
CA ASP A 348 8.69 16.31 -24.02
C ASP A 348 9.96 16.07 -24.86
N TRP A 349 11.12 15.90 -24.22
CA TRP A 349 12.37 15.61 -24.90
C TRP A 349 12.41 14.22 -25.52
N ILE A 350 11.99 13.16 -24.80
CA ILE A 350 12.02 11.79 -25.30
C ILE A 350 11.16 11.64 -26.57
N SER A 351 9.98 12.27 -26.56
CA SER A 351 9.09 12.34 -27.73
C SER A 351 8.84 10.95 -28.35
N ASP A 352 9.31 10.72 -29.59
CA ASP A 352 9.11 9.48 -30.37
C ASP A 352 10.38 8.62 -30.51
N MET A 353 11.44 8.91 -29.74
CA MET A 353 12.73 8.21 -29.84
C MET A 353 12.63 6.75 -29.41
N ALA A 354 13.49 5.90 -29.97
CA ALA A 354 13.55 4.51 -29.51
C ALA A 354 14.08 4.44 -28.07
N PRO A 355 13.63 3.47 -27.24
CA PRO A 355 14.17 3.24 -25.90
C PRO A 355 15.69 3.21 -25.87
N SER A 356 16.30 2.43 -26.77
CA SER A 356 17.75 2.32 -26.89
C SER A 356 18.45 3.62 -27.24
N GLU A 357 17.77 4.58 -27.88
CA GLU A 357 18.39 5.85 -28.27
C GLU A 357 18.37 6.85 -27.11
N TYR A 358 17.23 7.02 -26.45
CA TYR A 358 17.09 8.08 -25.45
C TYR A 358 17.72 7.73 -24.10
N VAL A 359 17.81 6.43 -23.74
CA VAL A 359 18.38 6.00 -22.45
C VAL A 359 19.85 6.34 -22.30
N HIS A 360 20.60 6.42 -23.42
CA HIS A 360 22.02 6.74 -23.41
C HIS A 360 22.32 8.10 -22.77
N ARG A 361 21.46 9.10 -22.98
CA ARG A 361 21.61 10.41 -22.33
C ARG A 361 21.64 10.28 -20.81
N TYR A 362 20.82 9.39 -20.25
CA TYR A 362 20.69 9.24 -18.80
C TYR A 362 21.84 8.41 -18.20
N PHE A 363 22.54 7.60 -19.00
CA PHE A 363 23.78 6.93 -18.57
C PHE A 363 24.91 7.93 -18.29
N ASP A 364 24.92 9.07 -18.98
CA ASP A 364 25.91 10.13 -18.75
C ASP A 364 25.51 11.06 -17.59
N LEU A 365 24.20 11.24 -17.36
CA LEU A 365 23.66 12.14 -16.35
C LEU A 365 23.63 11.55 -14.94
N PHE A 366 23.46 10.23 -14.81
CA PHE A 366 23.28 9.57 -13.52
C PHE A 366 24.36 8.52 -13.24
N PRO A 367 24.84 8.43 -11.97
CA PRO A 367 25.64 7.30 -11.53
C PRO A 367 24.93 5.96 -11.74
N LYS A 368 25.70 4.92 -12.08
CA LYS A 368 25.15 3.58 -12.39
C LYS A 368 24.32 2.99 -11.25
N ASP A 369 24.71 3.22 -10.00
CA ASP A 369 23.99 2.76 -8.81
C ASP A 369 22.66 3.51 -8.63
N ALA A 370 22.62 4.81 -8.89
CA ALA A 370 21.40 5.61 -8.87
C ALA A 370 20.42 5.16 -9.95
N LEU A 371 20.93 4.91 -11.15
CA LEU A 371 20.12 4.40 -12.25
C LEU A 371 19.60 2.98 -11.98
N ALA A 372 20.43 2.09 -11.45
CA ALA A 372 20.00 0.75 -11.04
C ALA A 372 18.90 0.79 -9.97
N ARG A 373 18.99 1.71 -9.00
CA ARG A 373 17.90 1.95 -8.03
C ARG A 373 16.63 2.43 -8.72
N MET A 374 16.73 3.39 -9.64
CA MET A 374 15.56 3.85 -10.40
C MET A 374 14.94 2.72 -11.23
N TYR A 375 15.75 1.89 -11.89
CA TYR A 375 15.27 0.77 -12.70
C TYR A 375 14.56 -0.28 -11.84
N TYR A 376 15.11 -0.58 -10.67
CA TYR A 376 14.46 -1.44 -9.68
C TYR A 376 13.07 -0.91 -9.31
N TRP A 377 12.99 0.33 -8.81
CA TRP A 377 11.72 0.92 -8.39
C TRP A 377 10.71 1.03 -9.53
N HIS A 378 11.16 1.40 -10.74
CA HIS A 378 10.30 1.54 -11.91
C HIS A 378 10.02 0.20 -12.63
N ALA A 379 10.41 -0.92 -12.02
CA ALA A 379 10.19 -2.28 -12.49
C ALA A 379 10.72 -2.52 -13.92
N LEU A 380 11.88 -1.93 -14.22
CA LEU A 380 12.53 -2.06 -15.53
C LEU A 380 13.47 -3.27 -15.51
N PRO A 381 13.23 -4.31 -16.34
CA PRO A 381 14.14 -5.44 -16.45
C PRO A 381 15.49 -5.02 -17.03
N GLU A 382 16.53 -5.81 -16.77
CA GLU A 382 17.85 -5.55 -17.34
C GLU A 382 17.79 -5.61 -18.88
N GLY A 383 18.38 -4.61 -19.55
CA GLY A 383 18.39 -4.51 -21.01
C GLY A 383 17.01 -4.29 -21.64
N TRP A 384 16.04 -3.78 -20.87
CA TRP A 384 14.67 -3.53 -21.33
C TRP A 384 14.58 -2.70 -22.61
N GLU A 385 15.53 -1.79 -22.82
CA GLU A 385 15.64 -0.92 -23.99
C GLU A 385 15.86 -1.70 -25.32
N HIS A 386 16.28 -2.95 -25.23
CA HIS A 386 16.53 -3.85 -26.36
C HIS A 386 15.56 -5.04 -26.41
N MET A 387 14.64 -5.16 -25.44
CA MET A 387 13.68 -6.25 -25.39
C MET A 387 12.60 -6.12 -26.47
N GLU A 388 12.06 -7.26 -26.91
CA GLU A 388 10.82 -7.28 -27.69
C GLU A 388 9.67 -6.77 -26.81
N TYR A 389 8.78 -5.95 -27.39
CA TYR A 389 7.78 -5.20 -26.65
C TYR A 389 6.83 -6.07 -25.82
N LYS A 390 6.35 -7.20 -26.36
CA LYS A 390 5.46 -8.10 -25.59
C LYS A 390 6.19 -8.77 -24.45
N ALA A 391 7.40 -9.28 -24.69
CA ALA A 391 8.23 -9.87 -23.64
C ALA A 391 8.57 -8.86 -22.53
N PHE A 392 8.84 -7.61 -22.91
CA PHE A 392 9.04 -6.50 -21.96
C PHE A 392 7.79 -6.27 -21.09
N LEU A 393 6.61 -6.18 -21.70
CA LEU A 393 5.37 -5.95 -20.95
C LEU A 393 5.09 -7.08 -19.96
N GLU A 394 5.26 -8.33 -20.36
CA GLU A 394 5.05 -9.49 -19.48
C GLU A 394 6.01 -9.44 -18.29
N ARG A 395 7.32 -9.29 -18.55
CA ARG A 395 8.33 -9.26 -17.49
C ARG A 395 8.16 -8.06 -16.56
N ARG A 396 7.85 -6.89 -17.10
CA ARG A 396 7.63 -5.68 -16.29
C ARG A 396 6.41 -5.82 -15.39
N ARG A 397 5.32 -6.46 -15.81
CA ARG A 397 4.15 -6.68 -14.93
C ARG A 397 4.49 -7.52 -13.71
N GLU A 398 5.31 -8.56 -13.88
CA GLU A 398 5.79 -9.38 -12.76
C GLU A 398 6.61 -8.54 -11.77
N LEU A 399 7.57 -7.76 -12.27
CA LEU A 399 8.40 -6.87 -11.45
C LEU A 399 7.56 -5.78 -10.77
N MET A 400 6.58 -5.20 -11.47
CA MET A 400 5.66 -4.22 -10.88
C MET A 400 4.88 -4.83 -9.73
N ALA A 401 4.35 -6.04 -9.90
CA ALA A 401 3.64 -6.75 -8.84
C ALA A 401 4.53 -7.04 -7.63
N GLN A 402 5.82 -7.34 -7.84
CA GLN A 402 6.80 -7.48 -6.75
C GLN A 402 7.00 -6.17 -5.99
N ILE A 403 7.11 -5.03 -6.68
CA ILE A 403 7.20 -3.72 -6.02
C ILE A 403 5.94 -3.39 -5.22
N VAL A 404 4.75 -3.74 -5.73
CA VAL A 404 3.50 -3.58 -4.97
C VAL A 404 3.48 -4.47 -3.72
N HIS A 405 3.97 -5.70 -3.84
CA HIS A 405 4.07 -6.63 -2.72
C HIS A 405 5.04 -6.12 -1.64
N GLU A 406 6.25 -5.68 -2.02
CA GLU A 406 7.25 -5.11 -1.10
C GLU A 406 6.69 -3.90 -0.34
N ALA A 407 6.00 -3.00 -1.04
CA ALA A 407 5.35 -1.86 -0.40
C ALA A 407 4.23 -2.28 0.56
N TYR A 408 3.48 -3.35 0.24
CA TYR A 408 2.42 -3.87 1.10
C TYR A 408 2.98 -4.59 2.34
N GLU A 409 4.10 -5.30 2.21
CA GLU A 409 4.82 -5.90 3.35
C GLU A 409 5.26 -4.82 4.34
N LYS A 410 5.80 -3.70 3.84
CA LYS A 410 6.15 -2.53 4.67
C LYS A 410 4.95 -1.95 5.46
N LEU A 411 3.72 -2.14 4.99
CA LEU A 411 2.49 -1.76 5.73
C LEU A 411 2.04 -2.82 6.73
N SER A 412 2.46 -4.06 6.51
CA SER A 412 2.03 -5.26 7.25
C SER A 412 2.97 -5.60 8.40
N GLU A 413 4.18 -5.05 8.39
CA GLU A 413 5.10 -5.08 9.52
C GLU A 413 4.48 -4.31 10.70
N ASP A 414 3.92 -5.09 11.64
CA ASP A 414 3.56 -4.67 12.99
C ASP A 414 4.64 -3.73 13.53
N GLY A 415 4.26 -2.61 14.15
CA GLY A 415 4.94 -2.19 15.38
C GLY A 415 6.41 -1.76 15.32
N GLN A 416 7.09 -2.01 14.22
CA GLN A 416 8.51 -1.81 14.00
C GLN A 416 8.58 -0.82 12.84
N GLY A 417 8.08 0.40 13.06
CA GLY A 417 8.31 1.46 12.10
C GLY A 417 9.81 1.57 11.92
N HIS A 418 10.34 1.26 10.73
CA HIS A 418 11.78 1.16 10.50
C HIS A 418 12.53 0.62 11.73
N ALA A 419 12.39 -0.68 12.02
CA ALA A 419 13.50 -1.39 12.63
C ALA A 419 14.64 -1.61 11.60
N ASP A 420 14.92 -0.60 10.77
CA ASP A 420 16.23 -0.47 10.13
C ASP A 420 17.30 -0.01 11.14
N ASP A 421 16.99 0.09 12.44
CA ASP A 421 17.99 0.44 13.45
C ASP A 421 17.78 -0.18 14.85
N LEU A 422 16.86 -1.14 15.05
CA LEU A 422 16.87 -1.96 16.26
C LEU A 422 17.02 -3.44 15.91
N PRO A 423 18.26 -3.93 15.93
CA PRO A 423 18.57 -5.29 15.51
C PRO A 423 17.92 -6.36 16.41
N VAL A 424 17.46 -7.48 15.84
CA VAL A 424 16.80 -8.59 16.60
C VAL A 424 17.69 -9.03 17.76
N PRO A 425 17.26 -8.96 19.03
CA PRO A 425 18.13 -9.24 20.18
C PRO A 425 18.78 -10.62 20.10
N ILE A 426 20.06 -10.74 20.45
CA ILE A 426 20.79 -12.02 20.30
C ILE A 426 20.14 -13.16 21.07
N ASN A 427 19.48 -12.90 22.19
CA ASN A 427 18.77 -13.93 22.95
C ASN A 427 17.69 -14.64 22.13
N GLU A 428 16.96 -13.91 21.28
CA GLU A 428 15.96 -14.49 20.39
C GLU A 428 16.62 -15.26 19.24
N ILE A 429 17.74 -14.75 18.70
CA ILE A 429 18.50 -15.41 17.64
C ILE A 429 19.00 -16.77 18.14
N VAL A 430 19.64 -16.82 19.32
CA VAL A 430 20.20 -18.05 19.90
C VAL A 430 19.11 -19.05 20.27
N THR A 431 17.98 -18.60 20.82
CA THR A 431 16.84 -19.46 21.16
C THR A 431 16.27 -20.18 19.93
N GLN A 432 16.28 -19.53 18.76
CA GLN A 432 15.79 -20.11 17.51
C GLN A 432 16.79 -21.06 16.83
N GLY A 433 18.00 -21.18 17.36
CA GLY A 433 19.05 -22.05 16.84
C GLY A 433 19.60 -21.65 15.47
N GLU A 434 20.65 -22.36 15.05
CA GLU A 434 21.20 -22.24 13.70
C GLU A 434 20.18 -22.65 12.64
N GLY A 435 20.24 -22.02 11.47
CA GLY A 435 19.28 -22.28 10.43
C GLY A 435 19.66 -21.66 9.10
N LYS A 436 18.66 -21.39 8.25
CA LYS A 436 18.89 -20.85 6.91
C LYS A 436 19.45 -19.42 6.90
N THR A 437 19.20 -18.65 7.96
CA THR A 437 19.58 -17.23 8.06
C THR A 437 20.34 -16.93 9.35
N ARG A 438 20.76 -17.96 10.10
CA ARG A 438 21.45 -17.83 11.40
C ARG A 438 22.57 -18.84 11.49
N GLU A 439 23.73 -18.38 11.93
CA GLU A 439 24.93 -19.20 12.18
C GLU A 439 25.61 -18.70 13.45
N PHE A 440 26.11 -19.61 14.28
CA PHE A 440 26.87 -19.30 15.48
C PHE A 440 28.33 -19.74 15.31
N LYS A 441 29.26 -18.94 15.83
CA LYS A 441 30.66 -19.32 15.94
C LYS A 441 31.22 -18.87 17.28
N SER A 442 32.03 -19.72 17.89
CA SER A 442 32.64 -19.40 19.19
C SER A 442 33.62 -18.24 19.10
N THR A 443 34.33 -18.07 17.98
CA THR A 443 35.40 -17.07 17.81
C THR A 443 35.49 -16.58 16.36
N MET A 444 36.09 -15.40 16.15
CA MET A 444 36.37 -14.83 14.82
C MET A 444 37.74 -15.27 14.27
N ARG A 445 38.76 -15.40 15.11
CA ARG A 445 40.15 -15.70 14.70
C ARG A 445 40.89 -16.69 15.58
N ILE A 446 40.50 -16.88 16.84
CA ILE A 446 41.23 -17.77 17.77
C ILE A 446 40.74 -19.21 17.67
N ASN A 447 41.67 -20.14 17.51
CA ASN A 447 41.35 -21.56 17.63
C ASN A 447 41.26 -21.96 19.12
N MET A 448 40.07 -22.37 19.55
CA MET A 448 39.77 -22.70 20.95
C MET A 448 40.63 -23.85 21.54
N HIS A 449 41.22 -24.70 20.69
CA HIS A 449 42.08 -25.80 21.16
C HIS A 449 43.52 -25.36 21.37
N THR A 450 44.01 -24.41 20.58
CA THR A 450 45.42 -23.97 20.61
C THR A 450 45.61 -22.64 21.33
N GLY A 451 44.54 -21.86 21.49
CA GLY A 451 44.56 -20.51 22.08
C GLY A 451 45.31 -19.48 21.24
N GLN A 452 45.57 -19.78 19.95
CA GLN A 452 46.34 -18.93 19.04
C GLN A 452 45.48 -18.50 17.83
N PRO A 453 45.78 -17.35 17.20
CA PRO A 453 45.16 -16.95 15.94
C PRO A 453 45.39 -18.01 14.85
N ASP A 454 44.32 -18.40 14.17
CA ASP A 454 44.35 -19.42 13.13
C ASP A 454 43.63 -18.87 11.87
N PRO A 455 44.35 -18.66 10.75
CA PRO A 455 43.76 -18.16 9.50
C PRO A 455 42.58 -19.01 8.99
N ARG A 456 42.49 -20.29 9.38
CA ARG A 456 41.38 -21.16 9.01
C ARG A 456 40.07 -20.76 9.69
N ILE A 457 40.14 -20.19 10.89
CA ILE A 457 38.97 -19.68 11.62
C ILE A 457 38.46 -18.41 10.94
N GLU A 458 39.36 -17.48 10.61
CA GLU A 458 39.00 -16.27 9.86
C GLU A 458 38.42 -16.60 8.47
N LEU A 459 38.96 -17.63 7.81
CA LEU A 459 38.42 -18.09 6.55
C LEU A 459 37.01 -18.68 6.73
N SER A 460 36.77 -19.51 7.76
CA SER A 460 35.45 -20.05 8.08
C SER A 460 34.41 -18.95 8.35
N PHE A 461 34.83 -17.92 9.08
CA PHE A 461 34.05 -16.71 9.32
C PHE A 461 33.67 -16.01 7.99
N LEU A 462 34.65 -15.77 7.11
CA LEU A 462 34.42 -15.13 5.80
C LEU A 462 33.56 -15.97 4.86
N LYS A 463 33.70 -17.31 4.87
CA LYS A 463 32.83 -18.22 4.10
C LYS A 463 31.36 -18.06 4.49
N THR A 464 31.11 -17.82 5.77
CA THR A 464 29.75 -17.61 6.30
C THR A 464 29.18 -16.30 5.80
N ILE A 465 29.93 -15.20 5.91
CA ILE A 465 29.52 -13.90 5.38
C ILE A 465 29.22 -14.02 3.89
N ALA A 466 30.16 -14.53 3.10
CA ALA A 466 29.96 -14.70 1.65
C ALA A 466 28.75 -15.60 1.33
N GLY A 467 28.55 -16.68 2.09
CA GLY A 467 27.38 -17.55 1.96
C GLY A 467 26.06 -16.81 2.19
N PHE A 468 25.97 -15.94 3.19
CA PHE A 468 24.79 -15.11 3.44
C PHE A 468 24.60 -14.05 2.36
N LEU A 469 25.66 -13.33 2.01
CA LEU A 469 25.63 -12.31 0.96
C LEU A 469 25.17 -12.90 -0.39
N ASN A 470 25.64 -14.10 -0.74
CA ASN A 470 25.22 -14.79 -1.97
C ASN A 470 23.82 -15.41 -1.92
N SER A 471 23.22 -15.51 -0.73
CA SER A 471 21.92 -16.15 -0.52
C SER A 471 20.85 -15.13 -0.14
N ARG A 472 19.98 -15.40 0.84
CA ARG A 472 18.91 -14.49 1.29
C ARG A 472 19.34 -13.57 2.43
N GLY A 473 20.64 -13.37 2.64
CA GLY A 473 21.15 -12.72 3.85
C GLY A 473 21.06 -13.60 5.09
N GLY A 474 21.43 -13.03 6.24
CA GLY A 474 21.37 -13.70 7.54
C GLY A 474 22.22 -13.00 8.61
N THR A 475 22.21 -13.55 9.81
CA THR A 475 22.99 -13.05 10.95
C THR A 475 23.99 -14.11 11.40
N LEU A 476 25.26 -13.73 11.48
CA LEU A 476 26.32 -14.52 12.10
C LEU A 476 26.59 -14.00 13.51
N VAL A 477 26.46 -14.84 14.53
CA VAL A 477 26.77 -14.45 15.92
C VAL A 477 28.11 -15.06 16.34
N ILE A 478 29.02 -14.21 16.82
CA ILE A 478 30.35 -14.56 17.33
C ILE A 478 30.36 -14.46 18.85
N GLY A 479 31.03 -15.42 19.49
CA GLY A 479 31.07 -15.54 20.94
C GLY A 479 29.95 -16.44 21.49
N VAL A 480 29.36 -17.28 20.64
CA VAL A 480 28.33 -18.28 21.01
C VAL A 480 28.73 -19.63 20.42
N ALA A 481 28.70 -20.69 21.23
CA ALA A 481 28.96 -22.05 20.77
C ALA A 481 27.75 -22.65 20.05
N ASP A 482 27.95 -23.73 19.28
CA ASP A 482 26.89 -24.37 18.47
C ASP A 482 25.69 -24.86 19.32
N ASN A 483 25.89 -25.10 20.61
CA ASN A 483 24.85 -25.47 21.57
C ASN A 483 24.11 -24.27 22.19
N GLY A 484 24.45 -23.04 21.79
CA GLY A 484 23.89 -21.79 22.31
C GLY A 484 24.57 -21.24 23.56
N GLU A 485 25.62 -21.88 24.08
CA GLU A 485 26.33 -21.39 25.27
C GLU A 485 27.17 -20.15 24.97
N PRO A 486 27.20 -19.14 25.86
CA PRO A 486 28.00 -17.93 25.69
C PRO A 486 29.51 -18.23 25.88
N VAL A 487 30.32 -17.87 24.89
CA VAL A 487 31.79 -17.94 24.91
C VAL A 487 32.42 -16.56 25.16
N GLY A 488 31.85 -15.52 24.55
CA GLY A 488 32.36 -14.15 24.61
C GLY A 488 33.42 -13.82 23.55
N ILE A 489 33.44 -12.56 23.09
CA ILE A 489 34.42 -12.06 22.10
C ILE A 489 35.80 -11.76 22.71
N GLU A 490 35.91 -11.72 24.03
CA GLU A 490 37.15 -11.47 24.76
C GLU A 490 38.21 -12.52 24.41
N VAL A 491 37.76 -13.74 24.11
CA VAL A 491 38.62 -14.85 23.69
C VAL A 491 39.39 -14.52 22.41
N ASP A 492 38.82 -13.70 21.52
CA ASP A 492 39.51 -13.28 20.30
C ASP A 492 40.69 -12.33 20.56
N GLY A 493 40.85 -11.80 21.79
CA GLY A 493 42.02 -11.04 22.20
C GLY A 493 42.18 -9.68 21.54
N PHE A 494 41.08 -9.05 21.11
CA PHE A 494 41.09 -7.68 20.61
C PHE A 494 41.17 -6.68 21.77
N PRO A 495 41.92 -5.57 21.63
CA PRO A 495 42.01 -4.55 22.69
C PRO A 495 40.67 -3.88 23.03
N ASN A 496 39.78 -3.73 22.04
CA ASN A 496 38.44 -3.19 22.17
C ASN A 496 37.58 -3.57 20.93
N GLU A 497 36.28 -3.25 21.00
CA GLU A 497 35.29 -3.48 19.94
C GLU A 497 35.67 -2.80 18.61
N ASP A 498 36.12 -1.54 18.65
CA ASP A 498 36.54 -0.80 17.45
C ASP A 498 37.66 -1.51 16.68
N LYS A 499 38.63 -2.12 17.39
CA LYS A 499 39.71 -2.88 16.76
C LYS A 499 39.23 -4.19 16.16
N MET A 500 38.19 -4.80 16.71
CA MET A 500 37.56 -5.99 16.14
C MET A 500 36.78 -5.63 14.86
N VAL A 501 36.02 -4.54 14.86
CA VAL A 501 35.31 -4.04 13.66
C VAL A 501 36.30 -3.63 12.57
N LEU A 502 37.37 -2.91 12.93
CA LEU A 502 38.42 -2.56 11.98
C LEU A 502 39.07 -3.80 11.34
N HIS A 503 39.24 -4.88 12.12
CA HIS A 503 39.75 -6.15 11.60
C HIS A 503 38.76 -6.80 10.64
N LEU A 504 37.48 -6.83 10.99
CA LEU A 504 36.39 -7.28 10.12
C LEU A 504 36.37 -6.52 8.79
N ASP A 505 36.42 -5.19 8.82
CA ASP A 505 36.43 -4.35 7.63
C ASP A 505 37.65 -4.64 6.73
N ASN A 506 38.81 -4.85 7.33
CA ASN A 506 40.02 -5.22 6.60
C ASN A 506 39.90 -6.61 5.96
N LEU A 507 39.31 -7.59 6.66
CA LEU A 507 39.04 -8.92 6.12
C LEU A 507 38.06 -8.85 4.95
N VAL A 508 36.92 -8.16 5.10
CA VAL A 508 35.94 -7.99 4.02
C VAL A 508 36.56 -7.29 2.82
N ARG A 509 37.28 -6.18 3.04
CA ARG A 509 37.92 -5.41 1.96
C ARG A 509 38.96 -6.22 1.19
N SER A 510 39.81 -6.96 1.89
CA SER A 510 40.93 -7.68 1.27
C SER A 510 40.52 -9.04 0.68
N ARG A 511 39.51 -9.70 1.24
CA ARG A 511 39.14 -11.08 0.89
C ARG A 511 37.82 -11.20 0.13
N LEU A 512 36.88 -10.29 0.29
CA LEU A 512 35.60 -10.27 -0.45
C LEU A 512 35.56 -9.14 -1.50
N GLY A 513 36.10 -7.97 -1.15
CA GLY A 513 36.09 -6.76 -1.97
C GLY A 513 35.47 -5.58 -1.22
N ALA A 514 36.04 -4.39 -1.43
CA ALA A 514 35.65 -3.17 -0.70
C ALA A 514 34.16 -2.82 -0.83
N GLN A 515 33.57 -3.10 -2.00
CA GLN A 515 32.17 -2.82 -2.31
C GLN A 515 31.18 -3.64 -1.46
N PHE A 516 31.61 -4.77 -0.88
CA PHE A 516 30.71 -5.63 -0.10
C PHE A 516 30.60 -5.23 1.36
N GLY A 517 31.45 -4.30 1.83
CA GLY A 517 31.37 -3.78 3.20
C GLY A 517 30.02 -3.12 3.52
N MET A 518 29.34 -2.56 2.52
CA MET A 518 28.04 -1.91 2.71
C MET A 518 26.87 -2.88 2.97
N TYR A 519 27.11 -4.20 2.89
CA TYR A 519 26.12 -5.24 3.19
C TYR A 519 26.42 -5.98 4.50
N VAL A 520 27.46 -5.56 5.24
CA VAL A 520 27.94 -6.22 6.45
C VAL A 520 27.83 -5.22 7.61
N HIS A 521 26.91 -5.49 8.53
CA HIS A 521 26.54 -4.59 9.62
C HIS A 521 26.86 -5.24 10.97
N PRO A 522 28.03 -4.96 11.56
CA PRO A 522 28.42 -5.47 12.87
C PRO A 522 27.73 -4.70 14.01
N ARG A 523 27.30 -5.43 15.04
CA ARG A 523 26.77 -4.89 16.30
C ARG A 523 27.24 -5.72 17.49
N PHE A 524 27.40 -5.08 18.64
CA PHE A 524 27.79 -5.75 19.88
C PHE A 524 26.64 -5.73 20.89
N GLU A 525 26.39 -6.87 21.53
CA GLU A 525 25.35 -7.00 22.56
C GLU A 525 25.84 -7.87 23.71
N ASP A 526 25.13 -7.79 24.84
CA ASP A 526 25.38 -8.65 25.99
C ASP A 526 24.47 -9.88 25.91
N TYR A 527 25.04 -11.07 25.98
CA TYR A 527 24.32 -12.34 25.99
C TYR A 527 24.76 -13.17 27.19
N GLN A 528 23.84 -13.40 28.13
CA GLN A 528 24.07 -14.19 29.35
C GLN A 528 25.33 -13.75 30.15
N GLY A 529 25.62 -12.44 30.17
CA GLY A 529 26.75 -11.88 30.91
C GLY A 529 28.09 -11.90 30.18
N GLN A 530 28.13 -12.32 28.91
CA GLN A 530 29.29 -12.21 28.02
C GLN A 530 29.01 -11.22 26.89
N ARG A 531 30.06 -10.58 26.37
CA ARG A 531 29.96 -9.69 25.21
C ARG A 531 30.04 -10.49 23.91
N VAL A 532 29.11 -10.26 22.98
CA VAL A 532 29.00 -11.01 21.72
C VAL A 532 28.91 -10.05 20.53
N LEU A 533 29.35 -10.51 19.35
CA LEU A 533 29.29 -9.75 18.10
C LEU A 533 28.28 -10.41 17.16
N ALA A 534 27.21 -9.71 16.81
CA ALA A 534 26.33 -10.11 15.72
C ALA A 534 26.72 -9.35 14.45
N VAL A 535 26.91 -10.08 13.36
CA VAL A 535 27.21 -9.53 12.03
C VAL A 535 26.00 -9.81 11.15
N GLU A 536 25.23 -8.78 10.89
CA GLU A 536 24.09 -8.85 9.99
C GLU A 536 24.58 -8.70 8.54
N CYS A 537 24.20 -9.64 7.69
CA CYS A 537 24.63 -9.72 6.30
C CYS A 537 23.41 -9.60 5.40
N TRP A 538 23.35 -8.52 4.64
CA TRP A 538 22.27 -8.30 3.67
C TRP A 538 22.56 -9.01 2.35
N PRO A 539 21.53 -9.50 1.63
CA PRO A 539 21.74 -10.13 0.33
C PRO A 539 22.46 -9.17 -0.62
N ALA A 540 23.64 -9.56 -1.11
CA ALA A 540 24.40 -8.77 -2.06
C ALA A 540 23.70 -8.73 -3.42
N ARG A 541 23.97 -7.66 -4.17
CA ARG A 541 23.44 -7.44 -5.53
C ARG A 541 24.39 -7.91 -6.64
N SER A 542 25.55 -8.45 -6.27
CA SER A 542 26.49 -9.07 -7.20
C SER A 542 27.19 -10.26 -6.55
N PRO A 543 27.70 -11.22 -7.35
CA PRO A 543 28.32 -12.43 -6.84
C PRO A 543 29.54 -12.12 -5.96
N VAL A 544 29.55 -12.66 -4.75
CA VAL A 544 30.63 -12.49 -3.78
C VAL A 544 31.55 -13.71 -3.81
N TYR A 545 32.81 -13.49 -4.17
CA TYR A 545 33.85 -14.52 -4.13
C TYR A 545 34.74 -14.29 -2.91
N VAL A 546 35.07 -15.39 -2.21
CA VAL A 546 36.06 -15.36 -1.13
C VAL A 546 37.42 -15.67 -1.75
N LYS A 547 38.35 -14.71 -1.68
CA LYS A 547 39.75 -14.94 -2.05
C LYS A 547 40.41 -15.77 -0.96
N ASP A 548 41.07 -16.85 -1.34
CA ASP A 548 41.99 -17.60 -0.50
C ASP A 548 43.32 -17.81 -1.21
N ALA A 549 44.37 -17.12 -0.73
CA ALA A 549 45.64 -17.00 -1.43
C ALA A 549 45.47 -16.52 -2.88
N ASN A 550 45.67 -17.40 -3.87
CA ASN A 550 45.56 -17.09 -5.30
C ASN A 550 44.30 -17.68 -5.94
N THR A 551 43.38 -18.26 -5.16
CA THR A 551 42.13 -18.86 -5.66
C THR A 551 40.90 -18.11 -5.15
N GLU A 552 39.87 -18.05 -5.98
CA GLU A 552 38.57 -17.46 -5.63
C GLU A 552 37.53 -18.57 -5.51
N HIS A 553 36.76 -18.53 -4.42
CA HIS A 553 35.78 -19.55 -4.08
C HIS A 553 34.39 -18.93 -3.93
N PHE A 554 33.37 -19.62 -4.41
CA PHE A 554 31.98 -19.15 -4.36
C PHE A 554 31.17 -20.00 -3.38
N TYR A 555 30.69 -19.36 -2.31
CA TYR A 555 29.94 -20.04 -1.24
C TYR A 555 28.49 -19.59 -1.22
N ILE A 556 27.59 -20.53 -0.97
CA ILE A 556 26.16 -20.28 -0.79
C ILE A 556 25.67 -20.93 0.50
N ARG A 557 24.50 -20.50 0.99
CA ARG A 557 23.78 -21.14 2.07
C ARG A 557 22.85 -22.22 1.51
N ALA A 558 23.16 -23.48 1.78
CA ALA A 558 22.37 -24.65 1.41
C ALA A 558 21.72 -25.25 2.68
N GLY A 559 20.47 -24.84 2.95
CA GLY A 559 19.81 -25.20 4.21
C GLY A 559 20.49 -24.51 5.40
N ALA A 560 20.90 -25.29 6.41
CA ALA A 560 21.63 -24.79 7.58
C ALA A 560 23.16 -24.83 7.41
N SER A 561 23.68 -25.15 6.22
CA SER A 561 25.12 -25.31 5.98
C SER A 561 25.63 -24.36 4.90
N ILE A 562 26.92 -24.04 4.96
CA ILE A 562 27.62 -23.31 3.89
C ILE A 562 28.19 -24.34 2.93
N SER A 563 27.86 -24.20 1.66
CA SER A 563 28.35 -25.08 0.60
C SER A 563 29.13 -24.26 -0.43
N GLU A 564 30.30 -24.75 -0.81
CA GLU A 564 31.04 -24.24 -1.96
C GLU A 564 30.39 -24.77 -3.24
N LEU A 565 30.04 -23.87 -4.17
CA LEU A 565 29.55 -24.29 -5.47
C LEU A 565 30.71 -24.56 -6.44
N PRO A 566 30.72 -25.71 -7.14
CA PRO A 566 31.65 -25.93 -8.25
C PRO A 566 31.47 -24.87 -9.34
N LEU A 567 32.57 -24.44 -9.97
CA LEU A 567 32.58 -23.45 -11.06
C LEU A 567 31.53 -23.73 -12.16
N SER A 568 31.24 -25.00 -12.45
CA SER A 568 30.23 -25.40 -13.43
C SER A 568 28.80 -25.03 -13.03
N GLN A 569 28.50 -24.95 -11.73
CA GLN A 569 27.18 -24.61 -11.20
C GLN A 569 27.05 -23.13 -10.81
N VAL A 570 28.18 -22.44 -10.58
CA VAL A 570 28.22 -21.03 -10.20
C VAL A 570 27.50 -20.17 -11.26
N GLN A 571 27.72 -20.42 -12.54
CA GLN A 571 27.09 -19.64 -13.61
C GLN A 571 25.56 -19.76 -13.64
N ASP A 572 25.03 -20.97 -13.42
CA ASP A 572 23.59 -21.18 -13.38
C ASP A 572 22.97 -20.60 -12.10
N TYR A 573 23.66 -20.71 -10.97
CA TYR A 573 23.24 -20.09 -9.73
C TYR A 573 23.20 -18.57 -9.85
N ILE A 574 24.24 -17.96 -10.43
CA ILE A 574 24.32 -16.51 -10.61
C ILE A 574 23.12 -16.02 -11.42
N LYS A 575 22.81 -16.66 -12.56
CA LYS A 575 21.65 -16.29 -13.40
C LYS A 575 20.29 -16.39 -12.71
N GLN A 576 20.17 -17.25 -11.69
CA GLN A 576 18.92 -17.47 -10.98
C GLN A 576 18.77 -16.53 -9.77
N ARG A 577 19.88 -16.19 -9.11
CA ARG A 577 19.88 -15.46 -7.84
C ARG A 577 20.13 -13.97 -8.00
N PHE A 578 21.04 -13.58 -8.87
CA PHE A 578 21.43 -12.19 -9.11
C PHE A 578 20.85 -11.74 -10.44
#